data_AF-A0A961NK69-F1
#
_entry.id   AF-A0A961NK69-F1
#
_cell.length_a   1.000
_cell.length_b   1.000
_cell.length_c   1.000
_cell.angle_alpha   90.00
_cell.angle_beta   90.00
_cell.angle_gamma   90.00
#
_symmetry.space_group_name_H-M   'P 1'
#
loop_
_entity.id
_entity.type
_entity.pdbx_description
1 polymer ?
#
loop_
_entity_poly.entity_id
_entity_poly.type
_entity_poly.pdbx_seq_one_letter_code
_entity_poly.pdbx_strand_id
1 'polypeptide(L)'
;MNDLETREQVQNLWPDVFEPGPDREAVRRQWQEFARDYPDNIYIPSQYLPELSESEINERRQVLDAVGDVHTEIANRRARARKEGEPGTPGPDAPAESPVSPETQRRYFQYRIRELQSRIELVEYALARDQLDPDQIPAAEAELEDWRREMAELEAVAAEIPAE
;
A
#
# COMPACT_ATOMS: atom_id res chain seq x y z
N MET A 1 9.91 32.03 -38.04
CA MET A 1 10.81 30.88 -38.29
C MET A 1 11.24 30.16 -37.01
N ASN A 2 11.03 30.72 -35.80
CA ASN A 2 11.50 30.13 -34.52
C ASN A 2 10.58 29.09 -33.85
N ASP A 3 9.31 28.97 -34.27
CA ASP A 3 8.36 28.07 -33.60
C ASP A 3 8.63 26.57 -33.86
N LEU A 4 9.11 26.23 -35.06
CA LEU A 4 9.42 24.84 -35.43
C LEU A 4 10.65 24.32 -34.69
N GLU A 5 11.70 25.14 -34.60
CA GLU A 5 12.96 24.82 -33.91
C GLU A 5 12.74 24.65 -32.39
N THR A 6 11.85 25.47 -31.81
CA THR A 6 11.46 25.36 -30.39
C THR A 6 10.67 24.07 -30.14
N ARG A 7 9.78 23.68 -31.07
CA ARG A 7 8.97 22.46 -30.93
C ARG A 7 9.82 21.20 -30.99
N GLU A 8 10.79 21.15 -31.91
CA GLU A 8 11.75 20.05 -32.02
C GLU A 8 12.67 19.96 -30.79
N GLN A 9 13.10 21.09 -30.23
CA GLN A 9 13.87 21.11 -28.98
C GLN A 9 13.05 20.61 -27.79
N VAL A 10 11.79 21.02 -27.67
CA VAL A 10 10.89 20.53 -26.60
C VAL A 10 10.61 19.04 -26.77
N GLN A 11 10.45 18.54 -28.01
CA GLN A 11 10.23 17.13 -28.29
C GLN A 11 11.46 16.26 -28.00
N ASN A 12 12.67 16.80 -28.20
CA ASN A 12 13.92 16.11 -27.82
C ASN A 12 14.16 16.10 -26.30
N LEU A 13 13.71 17.13 -25.59
CA LEU A 13 13.89 17.24 -24.14
C LEU A 13 12.83 16.48 -23.34
N TRP A 14 11.62 16.33 -23.89
CA TRP A 14 10.50 15.61 -23.27
C TRP A 14 9.77 14.72 -24.28
N PRO A 15 10.44 13.70 -24.85
CA PRO A 15 9.83 12.83 -25.86
C PRO A 15 8.54 12.17 -25.33
N ASP A 16 8.54 11.77 -24.06
CA ASP A 16 7.42 11.07 -23.39
C ASP A 16 6.14 11.91 -23.30
N VAL A 17 6.24 13.26 -23.29
CA VAL A 17 5.07 14.15 -23.25
C VAL A 17 4.29 14.12 -24.58
N PHE A 18 4.96 13.74 -25.66
CA PHE A 18 4.37 13.64 -27.00
C PHE A 18 3.98 12.21 -27.37
N GLU A 19 4.30 11.22 -26.52
CA GLU A 19 3.76 9.89 -26.70
C GLU A 19 2.24 9.92 -26.54
N PRO A 20 1.50 9.21 -27.40
CA PRO A 20 0.07 9.10 -27.23
C PRO A 20 -0.20 8.46 -25.86
N GLY A 21 -0.88 9.22 -24.99
CA GLY A 21 -1.28 8.72 -23.69
C GLY A 21 -2.09 7.42 -23.81
N PRO A 22 -2.14 6.61 -22.74
CA PRO A 22 -2.79 5.31 -22.78
C PRO A 22 -4.27 5.43 -23.20
N ASP A 23 -4.76 4.44 -23.94
CA ASP A 23 -6.18 4.36 -24.32
C ASP A 23 -7.04 4.33 -23.05
N ARG A 24 -7.74 5.44 -22.81
CA ARG A 24 -8.58 5.63 -21.62
C ARG A 24 -9.67 4.57 -21.52
N GLU A 25 -10.20 4.09 -22.64
CA GLU A 25 -11.24 3.06 -22.62
C GLU A 25 -10.64 1.69 -22.28
N ALA A 26 -9.44 1.39 -22.78
CA ALA A 26 -8.71 0.18 -22.39
C ALA A 26 -8.39 0.18 -20.89
N VAL A 27 -7.89 1.30 -20.36
CA VAL A 27 -7.61 1.46 -18.93
C VAL A 27 -8.89 1.28 -18.10
N ARG A 28 -10.01 1.88 -18.53
CA ARG A 28 -11.31 1.67 -17.87
C ARG A 28 -11.71 0.20 -17.83
N ARG A 29 -11.61 -0.51 -18.95
CA ARG A 29 -11.98 -1.93 -19.03
C ARG A 29 -11.11 -2.79 -18.11
N GLN A 30 -9.81 -2.53 -18.06
CA GLN A 30 -8.88 -3.24 -17.16
C GLN A 30 -9.27 -3.03 -15.70
N TRP A 31 -9.54 -1.79 -15.30
CA TRP A 31 -9.99 -1.52 -13.92
C TRP A 31 -11.32 -2.19 -13.59
N GLN A 32 -12.28 -2.21 -14.51
CA GLN A 32 -13.56 -2.90 -14.30
C GLN A 32 -13.39 -4.42 -14.19
N GLU A 33 -12.51 -5.00 -15.01
CA GLU A 33 -12.19 -6.43 -14.94
C GLU A 33 -11.48 -6.76 -13.63
N PHE A 34 -10.46 -5.99 -13.26
CA PHE A 34 -9.74 -6.15 -11.99
C PHE A 34 -10.67 -6.01 -10.79
N ALA A 35 -11.56 -5.01 -10.79
CA ALA A 35 -12.53 -4.81 -9.71
C ALA A 35 -13.58 -5.92 -9.59
N ARG A 36 -13.86 -6.64 -10.68
CA ARG A 36 -14.73 -7.83 -10.63
C ARG A 36 -14.02 -9.00 -9.96
N ASP A 37 -12.75 -9.19 -10.26
CA ASP A 37 -11.97 -10.31 -9.76
C ASP A 37 -11.49 -10.07 -8.31
N TYR A 38 -11.22 -8.80 -7.95
CA TYR A 38 -10.71 -8.38 -6.63
C TYR A 38 -11.47 -7.16 -6.06
N PRO A 39 -12.77 -7.28 -5.72
CA PRO A 39 -13.62 -6.14 -5.34
C PRO A 39 -13.17 -5.42 -4.06
N ASP A 40 -12.40 -6.10 -3.20
CA ASP A 40 -11.91 -5.57 -1.92
C ASP A 40 -10.54 -4.90 -2.01
N ASN A 41 -9.93 -4.88 -3.19
CA ASN A 41 -8.59 -4.31 -3.37
C ASN A 41 -8.60 -2.80 -3.14
N ILE A 42 -7.73 -2.34 -2.24
CA ILE A 42 -7.76 -0.95 -1.75
C ILE A 42 -7.24 0.07 -2.78
N TYR A 43 -6.56 -0.39 -3.82
CA TYR A 43 -5.98 0.47 -4.86
C TYR A 43 -6.94 0.72 -6.01
N ILE A 44 -8.08 0.03 -6.07
CA ILE A 44 -9.09 0.27 -7.09
C ILE A 44 -9.63 1.70 -6.92
N PRO A 45 -9.56 2.53 -7.97
CA PRO A 45 -10.15 3.85 -7.92
C PRO A 45 -11.66 3.78 -7.65
N SER A 46 -12.16 4.64 -6.76
CA SER A 46 -13.54 4.58 -6.26
C SER A 46 -14.61 4.65 -7.36
N GLN A 47 -14.32 5.26 -8.51
CA GLN A 47 -15.24 5.29 -9.65
C GLN A 47 -15.51 3.92 -10.29
N TYR A 48 -14.71 2.90 -9.98
CA TYR A 48 -14.86 1.53 -10.47
C TYR A 48 -15.42 0.58 -9.40
N LEU A 49 -15.64 1.08 -8.18
CA LEU A 49 -16.24 0.32 -7.08
C LEU A 49 -17.72 0.67 -6.91
N PRO A 50 -18.52 -0.23 -6.31
CA PRO A 50 -19.85 0.12 -5.85
C PRO A 50 -19.82 1.29 -4.84
N GLU A 51 -20.90 2.07 -4.79
CA GLU A 51 -21.07 3.08 -3.75
C GLU A 51 -21.13 2.40 -2.37
N LEU A 52 -20.38 2.96 -1.43
CA LEU A 52 -20.33 2.47 -0.06
C LEU A 52 -21.51 3.02 0.74
N SER A 53 -22.06 2.17 1.60
CA SER A 53 -22.99 2.58 2.64
C SER A 53 -22.31 3.47 3.68
N GLU A 54 -23.11 4.24 4.44
CA GLU A 54 -22.60 5.06 5.54
C GLU A 54 -21.86 4.23 6.60
N SER A 55 -22.30 2.99 6.84
CA SER A 55 -21.63 2.07 7.77
C SER A 55 -20.22 1.73 7.31
N GLU A 56 -20.06 1.37 6.03
CA GLU A 56 -18.75 1.02 5.46
C GLU A 56 -17.80 2.22 5.44
N ILE A 57 -18.31 3.42 5.17
CA ILE A 57 -17.52 4.65 5.24
C ILE A 57 -17.03 4.89 6.67
N ASN A 58 -17.90 4.69 7.67
CA ASN A 58 -17.54 4.84 9.07
C ASN A 58 -16.51 3.80 9.51
N GLU A 59 -16.66 2.54 9.12
CA GLU A 59 -15.67 1.49 9.38
C GLU A 59 -14.30 1.84 8.78
N ARG A 60 -14.26 2.29 7.52
CA ARG A 60 -13.01 2.74 6.88
C ARG A 60 -12.34 3.87 7.65
N ARG A 61 -13.12 4.84 8.17
CA ARG A 61 -12.57 5.91 9.01
C ARG A 61 -11.95 5.36 10.29
N GLN A 62 -12.64 4.47 10.98
CA GLN A 62 -12.12 3.89 12.21
C GLN A 62 -10.85 3.06 11.99
N VAL A 63 -10.72 2.41 10.84
CA VAL A 63 -9.46 1.73 10.46
C VAL A 63 -8.35 2.75 10.26
N LEU A 64 -8.59 3.87 9.58
CA LEU A 64 -7.61 4.93 9.39
C LEU A 64 -7.18 5.57 10.72
N ASP A 65 -8.12 5.78 11.64
CA ASP A 65 -7.82 6.28 12.99
C ASP A 65 -6.91 5.30 13.74
N ALA A 66 -7.24 4.00 13.72
CA ALA A 66 -6.42 2.96 14.34
C ALA A 66 -4.99 2.90 13.77
N VAL A 67 -4.85 3.04 12.45
CA VAL A 67 -3.55 3.12 11.77
C VAL A 67 -2.77 4.36 12.22
N GLY A 68 -3.43 5.51 12.29
CA GLY A 68 -2.85 6.77 12.77
C GLY A 68 -2.36 6.67 14.22
N ASP A 69 -3.15 6.06 15.10
CA ASP A 69 -2.81 5.86 16.51
C ASP A 69 -1.56 4.99 16.67
N VAL A 70 -1.50 3.86 15.97
CA VAL A 70 -0.33 2.95 16.00
C VAL A 70 0.91 3.65 15.47
N HIS A 71 0.83 4.36 14.34
CA HIS A 71 1.97 5.09 13.78
C HIS A 71 2.45 6.21 14.69
N THR A 72 1.52 6.93 15.33
CA THR A 72 1.84 7.98 16.30
C THR A 72 2.59 7.39 17.49
N GLU A 73 2.13 6.27 18.03
CA GLU A 73 2.80 5.60 19.14
C GLU A 73 4.21 5.10 18.75
N ILE A 74 4.36 4.48 17.58
CA ILE A 74 5.67 4.06 17.06
C ILE A 74 6.60 5.27 16.93
N ALA A 75 6.11 6.39 16.41
CA ALA A 75 6.89 7.62 16.28
C ALA A 75 7.30 8.20 17.64
N ASN A 76 6.37 8.24 18.60
CA ASN A 76 6.63 8.69 19.97
C ASN A 76 7.70 7.82 20.65
N ARG A 77 7.61 6.50 20.51
CA ARG A 77 8.64 5.57 21.03
C ARG A 77 10.01 5.82 20.42
N ARG A 78 10.07 5.95 19.09
CA ARG A 78 11.33 6.28 18.39
C ARG A 78 11.91 7.61 18.85
N ALA A 79 11.08 8.62 19.06
CA ALA A 79 11.50 9.93 19.55
C ALA A 79 12.04 9.87 20.98
N ARG A 80 11.37 9.14 21.88
CA ARG A 80 11.84 8.90 23.26
C ARG A 80 13.17 8.15 23.27
N ALA A 81 13.28 7.05 22.53
CA ALA A 81 14.52 6.28 22.42
C ALA A 81 15.70 7.13 21.91
N ARG A 82 15.47 8.05 20.96
CA ARG A 82 16.51 8.98 20.48
C ARG A 82 16.90 10.05 21.50
N LYS A 83 15.94 10.50 22.31
CA LYS A 83 16.16 11.54 23.32
C LYS A 83 16.85 10.99 24.57
N GLU A 84 16.50 9.76 24.94
CA GLU A 84 16.95 9.10 26.18
C GLU A 84 18.16 8.19 25.94
N GLY A 85 18.42 7.79 24.70
CA GLY A 85 19.58 6.96 24.35
C GLY A 85 20.86 7.77 24.27
N GLU A 86 21.74 7.62 25.26
CA GLU A 86 23.15 8.00 25.11
C GLU A 86 23.91 6.91 24.30
N PRO A 87 24.89 7.29 23.45
CA PRO A 87 25.71 6.30 22.75
C PRO A 87 26.43 5.38 23.75
N GLY A 88 26.16 4.08 23.67
CA GLY A 88 26.78 3.07 24.55
C GLY A 88 25.98 2.69 25.79
N THR A 89 24.83 3.33 26.06
CA THR A 89 23.88 2.86 27.08
C THR A 89 22.78 1.99 26.45
N PRO A 90 22.32 0.92 27.14
CA PRO A 90 21.12 0.20 26.74
C PRO A 90 19.94 1.18 26.60
N GLY A 91 19.12 1.01 25.56
CA GLY A 91 17.92 1.82 25.37
C GLY A 91 16.89 1.61 26.49
N PRO A 92 15.88 2.49 26.60
CA PRO A 92 14.83 2.33 27.61
C PRO A 92 14.10 1.01 27.45
N ASP A 93 13.75 0.37 28.57
CA ASP A 93 12.97 -0.86 28.57
C ASP A 93 11.63 -0.66 27.87
N ALA A 94 11.17 -1.71 27.18
CA ALA A 94 9.83 -1.70 26.60
C ALA A 94 8.80 -1.56 27.73
N PRO A 95 7.75 -0.75 27.54
CA PRO A 95 6.69 -0.61 28.55
C PRO A 95 6.04 -1.97 28.80
N ALA A 96 5.71 -2.26 30.06
CA ALA A 96 5.11 -3.52 30.48
C ALA A 96 3.76 -3.80 29.81
N GLU A 97 3.04 -2.74 29.43
CA GLU A 97 1.79 -2.81 28.69
C GLU A 97 1.89 -1.99 27.40
N SER A 98 1.24 -2.49 26.34
CA SER A 98 1.09 -1.72 25.12
C SER A 98 0.12 -0.55 25.37
N PRO A 99 0.49 0.69 25.03
CA PRO A 99 -0.39 1.85 25.13
C PRO A 99 -1.45 1.87 24.01
N VAL A 100 -1.39 0.92 23.08
CA VAL A 100 -2.42 0.69 22.06
C VAL A 100 -3.27 -0.51 22.49
N SER A 101 -4.59 -0.36 22.48
CA SER A 101 -5.51 -1.44 22.85
C SER A 101 -5.37 -2.66 21.93
N PRO A 102 -5.68 -3.89 22.40
CA PRO A 102 -5.71 -5.08 21.55
C PRO A 102 -6.63 -4.93 20.32
N GLU A 103 -7.78 -4.25 20.48
CA GLU A 103 -8.68 -3.96 19.36
C GLU A 103 -8.03 -3.08 18.29
N THR A 104 -7.37 -1.99 18.69
CA THR A 104 -6.67 -1.10 17.75
C THR A 104 -5.51 -1.82 17.07
N GLN A 105 -4.78 -2.69 17.80
CA GLN A 105 -3.75 -3.54 17.21
C GLN A 105 -4.35 -4.48 16.15
N ARG A 106 -5.46 -5.17 16.44
CA ARG A 106 -6.13 -6.04 15.45
C ARG A 106 -6.52 -5.29 14.18
N ARG A 107 -7.16 -4.13 14.33
CA ARG A 107 -7.57 -3.30 13.18
C ARG A 107 -6.37 -2.86 12.34
N TYR A 108 -5.26 -2.50 13.00
CA TYR A 108 -4.02 -2.17 12.32
C TYR A 108 -3.47 -3.35 11.50
N PHE A 109 -3.33 -4.52 12.11
CA PHE A 109 -2.80 -5.70 11.41
C PHE A 109 -3.73 -6.16 10.27
N GLN A 110 -5.04 -6.16 10.50
CA GLN A 110 -6.03 -6.44 9.44
C GLN A 110 -5.87 -5.50 8.25
N TYR A 111 -5.67 -4.20 8.49
CA TYR A 111 -5.40 -3.24 7.43
C TYR A 111 -4.09 -3.53 6.70
N ARG A 112 -3.00 -3.81 7.43
CA ARG A 112 -1.69 -4.12 6.84
C ARG A 112 -1.72 -5.38 5.97
N ILE A 113 -2.39 -6.44 6.46
CA ILE A 113 -2.60 -7.68 5.71
C ILE A 113 -3.39 -7.39 4.43
N ARG A 114 -4.52 -6.66 4.54
CA ARG A 114 -5.35 -6.30 3.38
C ARG A 114 -4.60 -5.45 2.36
N GLU A 115 -3.80 -4.49 2.81
CA GLU A 115 -2.95 -3.68 1.93
C GLU A 115 -1.96 -4.56 1.17
N LEU A 116 -1.27 -5.45 1.88
CA LEU A 116 -0.24 -6.31 1.29
C LEU A 116 -0.85 -7.30 0.29
N GLN A 117 -1.99 -7.90 0.65
CA GLN A 117 -2.79 -8.71 -0.25
C GLN A 117 -3.21 -7.91 -1.50
N SER A 118 -3.64 -6.67 -1.33
CA SER A 118 -4.03 -5.82 -2.47
C SER A 118 -2.87 -5.53 -3.42
N ARG A 119 -1.63 -5.41 -2.91
CA ARG A 119 -0.43 -5.26 -3.75
C ARG A 119 -0.10 -6.54 -4.50
N ILE A 120 -0.18 -7.68 -3.82
CA ILE A 120 0.03 -9.01 -4.40
C ILE A 120 -0.95 -9.21 -5.57
N GLU A 121 -2.24 -8.96 -5.36
CA GLU A 121 -3.29 -9.10 -6.38
C GLU A 121 -3.03 -8.23 -7.62
N LEU A 122 -2.56 -6.99 -7.44
CA LEU A 122 -2.21 -6.10 -8.55
C LEU A 122 -1.07 -6.68 -9.41
N VAL A 123 0.00 -7.13 -8.76
CA VAL A 123 1.18 -7.67 -9.47
C VAL A 123 0.86 -9.01 -10.12
N GLU A 124 0.13 -9.89 -9.43
CA GLU A 124 -0.36 -11.15 -10.00
C GLU A 124 -1.26 -10.92 -11.21
N TYR A 125 -2.17 -9.95 -11.14
CA TYR A 125 -3.03 -9.60 -12.27
C TYR A 125 -2.23 -9.10 -13.47
N ALA A 126 -1.21 -8.26 -13.25
CA ALA A 126 -0.33 -7.74 -14.29
C ALA A 126 0.51 -8.85 -14.93
N LEU A 127 1.09 -9.74 -14.13
CA LEU A 127 1.84 -10.92 -14.60
C LEU A 127 0.97 -11.85 -15.43
N ALA A 128 -0.25 -12.15 -14.98
CA ALA A 128 -1.17 -13.05 -15.66
C ALA A 128 -1.64 -12.55 -17.04
N ARG A 129 -1.43 -11.27 -17.35
CA ARG A 129 -1.84 -10.61 -18.60
C ARG A 129 -0.66 -10.11 -19.44
N ASP A 130 0.56 -10.54 -19.11
CA ASP A 130 1.79 -10.11 -19.78
C ASP A 130 1.91 -8.57 -19.87
N GLN A 131 1.49 -7.87 -18.81
CA GLN A 131 1.48 -6.40 -18.76
C GLN A 131 2.78 -5.80 -18.22
N LEU A 132 3.71 -6.64 -17.78
CA LEU A 132 5.04 -6.24 -17.31
C LEU A 132 6.07 -6.43 -18.40
N ASP A 133 7.05 -5.54 -18.46
CA ASP A 133 8.17 -5.71 -19.36
C ASP A 133 9.01 -6.94 -18.94
N PRO A 134 9.61 -7.71 -19.88
CA PRO A 134 10.32 -8.94 -19.56
C PRO A 134 11.46 -8.79 -18.54
N ASP A 135 12.07 -7.61 -18.44
CA ASP A 135 13.11 -7.28 -17.47
C ASP A 135 12.56 -6.99 -16.06
N GLN A 136 11.27 -6.67 -15.94
CA GLN A 136 10.58 -6.43 -14.66
C GLN A 136 10.08 -7.73 -14.02
N ILE A 137 9.83 -8.78 -14.81
CA ILE A 137 9.26 -10.05 -14.33
C ILE A 137 10.07 -10.66 -13.16
N PRO A 138 11.40 -10.81 -13.24
CA PRO A 138 12.16 -11.43 -12.15
C PRO A 138 12.10 -10.62 -10.85
N ALA A 139 12.05 -9.29 -10.95
CA ALA A 139 11.93 -8.42 -9.79
C ALA A 139 10.53 -8.54 -9.16
N ALA A 140 9.48 -8.54 -9.99
CA ALA A 140 8.11 -8.71 -9.55
C ALA A 140 7.88 -10.08 -8.85
N GLU A 141 8.44 -11.16 -9.39
CA GLU A 141 8.36 -12.49 -8.77
C GLU A 141 9.05 -12.55 -7.40
N ALA A 142 10.22 -11.91 -7.28
CA ALA A 142 10.93 -11.81 -6.00
C ALA A 142 10.14 -10.98 -4.97
N GLU A 143 9.58 -9.84 -5.37
CA GLU A 143 8.74 -9.01 -4.51
C GLU A 143 7.49 -9.77 -4.03
N LEU A 144 6.85 -10.55 -4.91
CA LEU A 144 5.72 -11.40 -4.55
C LEU A 144 6.09 -12.45 -3.49
N GLU A 145 7.27 -13.05 -3.58
CA GLU A 145 7.74 -14.00 -2.57
C GLU A 145 7.92 -13.32 -1.21
N ASP A 146 8.58 -12.17 -1.19
CA ASP A 146 8.83 -11.41 0.03
C ASP A 146 7.52 -10.92 0.66
N TRP A 147 6.58 -10.39 -0.12
CA TRP A 147 5.28 -9.94 0.38
C TRP A 147 4.42 -11.09 0.90
N ARG A 148 4.43 -12.26 0.27
CA ARG A 148 3.70 -13.43 0.81
C ARG A 148 4.29 -13.88 2.14
N ARG A 149 5.61 -13.79 2.31
CA ARG A 149 6.28 -14.09 3.58
C ARG A 149 5.91 -13.06 4.66
N GLU A 150 6.01 -11.76 4.34
CA GLU A 150 5.60 -10.68 5.25
C GLU A 150 4.12 -10.83 5.65
N MET A 151 3.24 -11.20 4.71
CA MET A 151 1.83 -11.42 5.00
C MET A 151 1.62 -12.55 6.01
N ALA A 152 2.30 -13.69 5.83
CA ALA A 152 2.24 -14.80 6.77
C ALA A 152 2.77 -14.43 8.16
N GLU A 153 3.82 -13.62 8.23
CA GLU A 153 4.35 -13.08 9.49
C GLU A 153 3.33 -12.16 10.17
N LEU A 154 2.70 -11.26 9.43
CA LEU A 154 1.66 -10.37 9.95
C LEU A 154 0.44 -11.15 10.46
N GLU A 155 0.02 -12.20 9.75
CA GLU A 155 -1.06 -13.09 10.16
C GLU A 155 -0.73 -13.83 11.46
N ALA A 156 0.51 -14.33 11.60
CA ALA A 156 0.97 -14.99 12.81
C ALA A 156 0.95 -14.03 14.01
N VAL A 157 1.47 -12.81 13.84
CA VAL A 157 1.45 -11.77 14.89
C VAL A 157 0.01 -11.38 15.23
N ALA A 158 -0.86 -11.22 14.23
CA ALA A 158 -2.26 -10.88 14.47
C ALA A 158 -3.00 -11.94 15.30
N ALA A 159 -2.65 -13.22 15.13
CA ALA A 159 -3.23 -14.33 15.88
C ALA A 159 -2.82 -14.36 17.36
N GLU A 160 -1.68 -13.74 17.71
CA GLU A 160 -1.19 -13.64 19.09
C GLU A 160 -1.87 -12.51 19.88
N ILE A 161 -2.61 -11.62 19.21
CA ILE A 161 -3.27 -10.50 19.87
C ILE A 161 -4.44 -11.02 20.72
N PRO A 162 -4.47 -10.77 22.05
CA PRO A 162 -5.50 -11.30 22.93
C PRO A 162 -6.91 -10.90 22.48
N ALA A 163 -7.78 -11.88 22.23
CA ALA A 163 -9.22 -11.68 22.23
C ALA A 163 -9.61 -11.24 23.65
N GLU A 164 -10.41 -10.18 23.77
CA GLU A 164 -10.81 -9.61 25.06
C GLU A 164 -11.30 -10.63 26.10
#